data_AF-A0A7V2UG42-F1
#
_entry.id   AF-A0A7V2UG42-F1
#
_cell.length_a   1.000
_cell.length_b   1.000
_cell.length_c   1.000
_cell.angle_alpha   90.00
_cell.angle_beta   90.00
_cell.angle_gamma   90.00
#
_symmetry.space_group_name_H-M   'P 1'
#
loop_
_entity.id
_entity.type
_entity.pdbx_description
1 polymer ?
#
loop_
_entity_poly.entity_id
_entity_poly.type
_entity_poly.pdbx_seq_one_letter_code
_entity_poly.pdbx_strand_id
1 'polypeptide(L)'
;MDNTSAITRLPASPTAHALPSYLQADHLGPWGIFLQQVDRVTPYLGDLARWVETLKRPKRILIVDVPIHLDNGTVAHFEGYRVQHNTSRGPGKGGVRFHQDVTLSEVMALSAWMSIKNAAVNVPYGGAKG
;
A
#
# COMPACT_ATOMS: atom_id res chain seq x y z
N MET A 1 20.80 46.30 -19.52
CA MET A 1 20.71 45.78 -18.14
C MET A 1 20.03 44.43 -18.26
N ASP A 2 20.86 43.39 -18.38
CA ASP A 2 20.43 42.05 -18.78
C ASP A 2 19.61 41.36 -17.70
N ASN A 3 18.53 40.76 -18.19
CA ASN A 3 17.55 39.98 -17.46
C ASN A 3 18.08 38.55 -17.30
N THR A 4 18.67 38.23 -16.15
CA THR A 4 19.05 36.85 -15.81
C THR A 4 18.55 36.50 -14.42
N SER A 5 17.24 36.25 -14.33
CA SER A 5 16.61 35.65 -13.16
C SER A 5 17.20 34.26 -12.94
N ALA A 6 18.05 34.14 -11.93
CA ALA A 6 18.61 32.89 -11.45
C ALA A 6 17.45 31.96 -11.05
N ILE A 7 17.25 30.89 -11.83
CA ILE A 7 16.37 29.79 -11.47
C ILE A 7 17.02 29.09 -10.27
N THR A 8 16.55 29.44 -9.08
CA THR A 8 16.84 28.70 -7.86
C THR A 8 16.30 27.28 -8.04
N ARG A 9 17.18 26.30 -8.27
CA ARG A 9 16.81 24.89 -8.15
C ARG A 9 16.37 24.67 -6.70
N LEU A 10 15.07 24.42 -6.51
CA LEU A 10 14.55 23.89 -5.24
C LEU A 10 15.35 22.63 -4.89
N PRO A 11 15.79 22.44 -3.63
CA PRO A 11 16.48 21.22 -3.24
C PRO A 11 15.55 20.03 -3.49
N ALA A 12 16.08 18.97 -4.11
CA ALA A 12 15.36 17.71 -4.29
C ALA A 12 14.87 17.22 -2.92
N SER A 13 13.58 16.91 -2.83
CA SER A 13 12.94 16.46 -1.60
C SER A 13 13.67 15.22 -1.05
N PRO A 14 14.09 15.19 0.23
CA PRO A 14 15.11 14.26 0.73
C PRO A 14 14.72 12.79 0.84
N THR A 15 13.56 12.35 0.33
CA THR A 15 13.19 10.92 0.33
C THR A 15 12.28 10.56 -0.85
N ALA A 16 12.84 10.52 -2.06
CA ALA A 16 12.21 9.79 -3.16
C ALA A 16 12.28 8.29 -2.85
N HIS A 17 11.30 7.79 -2.12
CA HIS A 17 11.20 6.36 -1.81
C HIS A 17 10.99 5.59 -3.11
N ALA A 18 11.89 4.64 -3.39
CA ALA A 18 11.74 3.79 -4.56
C ALA A 18 10.47 2.96 -4.42
N LEU A 19 9.50 3.23 -5.28
CA LEU A 19 8.30 2.41 -5.41
C LEU A 19 8.70 0.97 -5.78
N PRO A 20 7.99 -0.05 -5.29
CA PRO A 20 8.20 -1.41 -5.78
C PRO A 20 7.98 -1.47 -7.30
N SER A 21 8.84 -2.20 -8.02
CA SER A 21 8.82 -2.26 -9.49
C SER A 21 7.57 -2.90 -10.08
N TYR A 22 6.81 -3.64 -9.28
CA TYR A 22 5.52 -4.22 -9.67
C TYR A 22 4.35 -3.20 -9.61
N LEU A 23 4.63 -1.94 -9.22
CA LEU A 23 3.69 -0.84 -9.31
C LEU A 23 4.15 0.17 -10.36
N GLN A 24 3.18 0.74 -11.09
CA GLN A 24 3.42 1.82 -12.04
C GLN A 24 3.23 3.17 -11.33
N ALA A 25 4.20 4.07 -11.48
CA ALA A 25 4.23 5.33 -10.74
C ALA A 25 3.14 6.33 -11.18
N ASP A 26 2.72 6.26 -12.44
CA ASP A 26 1.63 7.05 -13.03
C ASP A 26 0.24 6.53 -12.63
N HIS A 27 0.14 5.30 -12.13
CA HIS A 27 -1.13 4.64 -11.78
C HIS A 27 -1.11 3.99 -10.38
N LEU A 28 -0.61 4.70 -9.37
CA LEU A 28 -0.53 4.17 -7.99
C LEU A 28 -1.90 3.94 -7.32
N GLY A 29 -2.97 4.55 -7.84
CA GLY A 29 -4.32 4.41 -7.31
C GLY A 29 -4.39 4.66 -5.79
N PRO A 30 -5.17 3.87 -5.04
CA PRO A 30 -5.31 4.02 -3.59
C PRO A 30 -4.00 3.87 -2.81
N TRP A 31 -3.00 3.14 -3.32
CA TRP A 31 -1.71 2.99 -2.66
C TRP A 31 -0.97 4.32 -2.55
N GLY A 32 -1.02 5.15 -3.59
CA GLY A 32 -0.41 6.48 -3.58
C GLY A 32 -0.99 7.38 -2.48
N ILE A 33 -2.31 7.31 -2.24
CA ILE A 33 -2.98 8.05 -1.17
C ILE A 33 -2.47 7.61 0.20
N PHE A 34 -2.32 6.30 0.42
CA PHE A 34 -1.74 5.78 1.65
C PHE A 34 -0.29 6.25 1.85
N LEU A 35 0.54 6.25 0.81
CA LEU A 35 1.92 6.76 0.90
C LEU A 35 1.97 8.24 1.31
N GLN A 36 1.11 9.08 0.74
CA GLN A 36 1.00 10.50 1.14
C GLN A 36 0.64 10.66 2.64
N GLN A 37 -0.18 9.76 3.18
CA GLN A 37 -0.50 9.77 4.61
C GLN A 37 0.68 9.36 5.48
N VAL A 38 1.49 8.39 5.03
CA VAL A 38 2.74 8.02 5.70
C VAL A 38 3.72 9.20 5.70
N ASP A 39 3.87 9.90 4.56
CA ASP A 39 4.73 11.09 4.48
C ASP A 39 4.29 12.17 5.47
N ARG A 40 2.98 12.41 5.58
CA ARG A 40 2.42 13.37 6.55
C ARG A 40 2.69 13.01 8.01
N VAL A 41 2.76 11.73 8.38
CA VAL A 41 3.04 11.34 9.77
C VAL A 41 4.54 11.30 10.08
N THR A 42 5.40 11.17 9.07
CA THR A 42 6.86 10.99 9.23
C THR A 42 7.53 12.03 10.15
N PRO A 43 7.23 13.34 10.06
CA PRO A 43 7.83 14.36 10.93
C PRO A 43 7.53 14.17 12.42
N TYR A 44 6.48 13.42 12.76
CA TYR A 44 6.02 13.21 14.13
C TYR A 44 6.53 11.91 14.76
N LEU A 45 7.34 11.12 14.03
CA LEU A 45 7.80 9.80 14.50
C LEU A 45 9.05 9.85 15.41
N GLY A 46 9.75 10.98 15.48
CA GLY A 46 11.03 11.08 16.21
C GLY A 46 12.04 10.01 15.78
N ASP A 47 12.66 9.33 16.74
CA ASP A 47 13.63 8.25 16.47
C ASP A 47 13.06 7.05 15.69
N LEU A 48 11.74 6.89 15.69
CA LEU A 48 11.07 5.83 14.92
C LEU A 48 11.04 6.12 13.42
N ALA A 49 11.34 7.35 12.98
CA ALA A 49 11.38 7.72 11.58
C ALA A 49 12.35 6.84 10.77
N ARG A 50 13.41 6.31 11.40
CA ARG A 50 14.35 5.35 10.77
C ARG A 50 13.66 4.08 10.24
N TRP A 51 12.47 3.75 10.76
CA TRP A 51 11.68 2.59 10.38
C TRP A 51 10.53 2.91 9.43
N VAL A 52 10.38 4.16 8.98
CA VAL A 52 9.20 4.60 8.19
C VAL A 52 8.99 3.76 6.94
N GLU A 53 10.06 3.27 6.30
CA GLU A 53 9.97 2.36 5.15
C GLU A 53 9.20 1.07 5.42
N THR A 54 9.18 0.61 6.67
CA THR A 54 8.39 -0.56 7.08
C THR A 54 6.90 -0.34 6.86
N LEU A 55 6.43 0.90 6.93
CA LEU A 55 5.04 1.24 6.64
C LEU A 55 4.75 1.30 5.14
N LYS A 56 5.77 1.38 4.28
CA LYS A 56 5.62 1.53 2.82
C LYS A 56 5.85 0.22 2.07
N ARG A 57 6.06 -0.89 2.78
CA ARG A 57 6.41 -2.20 2.21
C ARG A 57 5.55 -3.28 2.86
N PRO A 58 4.54 -3.83 2.15
CA PRO A 58 3.81 -4.99 2.66
C PRO A 58 4.74 -6.17 2.91
N LYS A 59 4.58 -6.83 4.06
CA LYS A 59 5.37 -8.02 4.42
C LYS A 59 5.19 -9.18 3.43
N ARG A 60 3.97 -9.37 2.92
CA ARG A 60 3.64 -10.45 1.97
C ARG A 60 2.49 -10.03 1.06
N ILE A 61 2.64 -10.32 -0.22
CA ILE A 61 1.60 -10.23 -1.24
C ILE A 61 1.47 -11.63 -1.83
N LEU A 62 0.26 -12.19 -1.82
CA LEU A 62 -0.09 -13.42 -2.49
C LEU A 62 -1.13 -13.08 -3.57
N ILE A 63 -0.81 -13.41 -4.82
CA ILE A 63 -1.71 -13.33 -5.96
C ILE A 63 -1.94 -14.76 -6.42
N VAL A 64 -3.20 -15.16 -6.57
CA VAL A 64 -3.59 -16.52 -6.95
C VAL A 64 -4.59 -16.47 -8.09
N ASP A 65 -4.51 -17.46 -8.97
CA ASP A 65 -5.61 -17.77 -9.88
C ASP A 65 -6.69 -18.55 -9.14
N VAL A 66 -7.96 -18.23 -9.41
CA VAL A 66 -9.13 -18.88 -8.83
C VAL A 66 -10.02 -19.39 -9.98
N PRO A 67 -9.76 -20.59 -10.51
CA PRO A 67 -10.58 -21.18 -11.57
C PRO A 67 -11.89 -21.72 -11.00
N ILE A 68 -13.01 -21.39 -11.66
CA ILE A 68 -14.37 -21.80 -11.26
C ILE A 68 -15.09 -22.42 -12.47
N HIS A 69 -15.79 -23.53 -12.25
CA HIS A 69 -16.75 -24.08 -13.22
C HIS A 69 -18.04 -23.28 -13.14
N LEU A 70 -18.41 -22.62 -14.24
CA LEU A 70 -19.65 -21.85 -14.34
C LEU A 70 -20.84 -22.76 -14.64
N ASP A 71 -22.05 -22.27 -14.37
CA ASP A 71 -23.31 -23.00 -14.61
C ASP A 71 -23.52 -23.38 -16.09
N ASN A 72 -22.91 -22.64 -17.02
CA ASN A 72 -22.96 -22.93 -18.46
C ASN A 72 -21.93 -23.99 -18.93
N GLY A 73 -21.17 -24.58 -18.00
CA GLY A 73 -20.18 -25.61 -18.27
C GLY A 73 -18.79 -25.12 -18.68
N THR A 74 -18.55 -23.80 -18.76
CA THR A 74 -17.21 -23.27 -19.04
C THR A 74 -16.40 -23.04 -17.76
N VAL A 75 -15.07 -22.98 -17.88
CA VAL A 75 -14.18 -22.59 -16.76
C VAL A 75 -13.84 -21.11 -16.91
N ALA A 76 -14.05 -20.34 -15.84
CA ALA A 76 -13.63 -18.94 -15.75
C ALA A 76 -12.51 -18.79 -14.71
N HIS A 77 -11.57 -17.88 -14.99
CA HIS A 77 -10.44 -17.55 -14.13
C HIS A 77 -10.66 -16.18 -13.50
N PHE A 78 -10.40 -16.09 -12.20
CA PHE A 78 -10.49 -14.84 -11.44
C PHE A 78 -9.19 -14.58 -10.68
N GLU A 79 -8.81 -13.31 -10.59
CA GLU A 79 -7.64 -12.89 -9.81
C GLU A 79 -8.00 -12.80 -8.32
N GLY A 80 -7.33 -13.62 -7.51
CA GLY A 80 -7.42 -13.58 -6.06
C GLY A 80 -6.22 -12.87 -5.44
N TYR A 81 -6.49 -11.99 -4.47
CA TYR A 81 -5.45 -11.25 -3.76
C TYR A 81 -5.50 -11.52 -2.25
N ARG A 82 -4.33 -11.73 -1.64
CA ARG A 82 -4.17 -11.65 -0.19
C ARG A 82 -2.89 -10.92 0.20
N VAL A 83 -3.04 -9.71 0.70
CA VAL A 83 -1.93 -8.87 1.16
C VAL A 83 -1.89 -8.85 2.68
N GLN A 84 -0.73 -9.15 3.25
CA GLN A 84 -0.42 -8.96 4.66
C GLN A 84 0.57 -7.79 4.77
N HIS A 85 0.06 -6.62 5.15
CA HIS A 85 0.85 -5.40 5.19
C HIS A 85 1.89 -5.44 6.31
N ASN A 86 1.44 -5.60 7.55
CA ASN A 86 2.31 -5.63 8.73
C ASN A 86 1.78 -6.65 9.74
N THR A 87 2.67 -7.39 10.40
CA THR A 87 2.33 -8.44 11.40
C THR A 87 3.07 -8.26 12.71
N SER A 88 3.69 -7.09 12.94
CA SER A 88 4.55 -6.85 14.09
C SER A 88 3.79 -6.85 15.42
N ARG A 89 2.50 -6.46 15.39
CA ARG A 89 1.62 -6.41 16.58
C ARG A 89 0.81 -7.69 16.80
N GLY A 90 0.88 -8.67 15.91
CA GLY A 90 0.04 -9.87 15.93
C GLY A 90 -0.37 -10.36 14.54
N PRO A 91 -1.28 -11.34 14.45
CA PRO A 91 -1.69 -11.94 13.18
C PRO A 91 -2.37 -10.92 12.26
N GLY A 92 -2.24 -11.13 10.94
CA GLY A 92 -2.84 -10.23 9.94
C GLY A 92 -4.37 -10.31 9.95
N LYS A 93 -5.04 -9.18 10.19
CA LYS A 93 -6.51 -9.11 10.21
C LYS A 93 -7.04 -8.20 9.10
N GLY A 94 -8.08 -8.66 8.43
CA GLY A 94 -8.95 -7.86 7.56
C GLY A 94 -9.75 -8.71 6.56
N GLY A 95 -10.82 -8.10 6.04
CA GLY A 95 -11.82 -8.77 5.21
C GLY A 95 -11.35 -9.12 3.80
N VAL A 96 -12.29 -9.62 3.00
CA VAL A 96 -12.16 -9.97 1.58
C VAL A 96 -13.15 -9.12 0.79
N ARG A 97 -12.79 -8.64 -0.41
CA ARG A 97 -13.67 -7.83 -1.26
C ARG A 97 -13.89 -8.51 -2.61
N PHE A 98 -15.15 -8.73 -2.98
CA PHE A 98 -15.53 -9.13 -4.34
C PHE A 98 -16.08 -7.91 -5.05
N HIS A 99 -15.34 -7.41 -6.05
CA HIS A 99 -15.74 -6.27 -6.87
C HIS A 99 -14.95 -6.32 -8.18
N GLN A 100 -15.55 -5.90 -9.29
CA GLN A 100 -14.96 -5.96 -10.63
C GLN A 100 -13.72 -5.07 -10.81
N ASP A 101 -13.64 -3.99 -10.02
CA ASP A 101 -12.54 -3.02 -10.10
C ASP A 101 -11.40 -3.28 -9.10
N VAL A 102 -11.38 -4.45 -8.43
CA VAL A 102 -10.31 -4.78 -7.47
C VAL A 102 -8.98 -4.85 -8.20
N THR A 103 -7.99 -4.12 -7.67
CA THR A 103 -6.61 -4.14 -8.15
C THR A 103 -5.63 -4.45 -7.02
N LEU A 104 -4.42 -4.90 -7.36
CA LEU A 104 -3.37 -5.13 -6.37
C LEU A 104 -3.08 -3.90 -5.50
N SER A 105 -2.97 -2.71 -6.12
CA SER A 105 -2.65 -1.46 -5.42
C SER A 105 -3.74 -1.08 -4.41
N GLU A 106 -5.01 -1.33 -4.75
CA GLU A 106 -6.14 -1.15 -3.85
C GLU A 106 -6.06 -2.09 -2.65
N VAL A 107 -5.86 -3.39 -2.87
CA VAL A 107 -5.78 -4.39 -1.78
C VAL A 107 -4.59 -4.10 -0.86
N MET A 108 -3.46 -3.66 -1.43
CA MET A 108 -2.31 -3.16 -0.67
C MET A 108 -2.71 -1.99 0.24
N ALA A 109 -3.36 -0.95 -0.30
CA ALA A 109 -3.75 0.23 0.48
C ALA A 109 -4.73 -0.13 1.61
N LEU A 110 -5.75 -0.94 1.30
CA LEU A 110 -6.72 -1.41 2.28
C LEU A 110 -6.06 -2.25 3.39
N SER A 111 -5.09 -3.12 3.05
CA SER A 111 -4.34 -3.90 4.05
C SER A 111 -3.47 -3.02 4.96
N ALA A 112 -2.96 -1.91 4.42
CA ALA A 112 -2.20 -0.94 5.19
C ALA A 112 -3.09 -0.11 6.12
N TRP A 113 -4.25 0.35 5.65
CA TRP A 113 -5.25 0.97 6.53
C TRP A 113 -5.78 0.01 7.61
N MET A 114 -5.85 -1.30 7.34
CA MET A 114 -6.11 -2.27 8.40
C MET A 114 -5.01 -2.25 9.48
N SER A 115 -3.73 -2.09 9.10
CA SER A 115 -2.63 -2.00 10.07
C SER A 115 -2.76 -0.74 10.93
N ILE A 116 -3.02 0.41 10.31
CA ILE A 116 -3.18 1.69 11.00
C ILE A 116 -4.39 1.66 11.94
N LYS A 117 -5.56 1.25 11.46
CA LYS A 117 -6.77 1.28 12.30
C LYS A 117 -6.68 0.29 13.47
N ASN A 118 -6.12 -0.91 13.25
CA ASN A 118 -5.92 -1.89 14.31
C ASN A 118 -4.96 -1.35 15.37
N ALA A 119 -3.90 -0.68 14.93
CA ALA A 119 -2.96 -0.05 15.84
C ALA A 119 -3.60 1.12 16.63
N ALA A 120 -4.40 1.95 15.95
CA ALA A 120 -5.07 3.12 16.53
C ALA A 120 -6.09 2.75 17.60
N VAL A 121 -6.87 1.68 17.40
CA VAL A 121 -7.83 1.17 18.40
C VAL A 121 -7.22 0.14 19.35
N ASN A 122 -5.89 -0.01 19.32
CA ASN A 122 -5.10 -0.85 20.21
C ASN A 122 -5.49 -2.33 20.31
N VAL A 123 -5.89 -2.95 19.19
CA VAL A 123 -6.13 -4.41 19.13
C VAL A 123 -4.85 -5.16 18.75
N PRO A 124 -4.65 -6.42 19.18
CA PRO A 124 -3.42 -7.19 18.97
C PRO A 124 -3.35 -7.82 17.57
N TYR A 125 -3.54 -6.99 16.54
CA TYR A 125 -3.57 -7.44 15.15
C TYR A 125 -2.67 -6.60 14.26
N GLY A 126 -2.04 -7.28 13.31
CA GLY A 126 -1.49 -6.65 12.11
C GLY A 126 -2.60 -6.31 11.10
N GLY A 127 -2.23 -5.76 9.95
CA GLY A 127 -3.17 -5.49 8.85
C GLY A 127 -3.04 -6.45 7.69
N ALA A 128 -4.17 -6.96 7.21
CA ALA A 128 -4.25 -7.78 6.02
C ALA A 128 -5.53 -7.46 5.22
N LYS A 129 -5.57 -7.76 3.94
CA LYS A 129 -6.75 -7.61 3.10
C LYS A 129 -6.71 -8.60 1.94
N GLY A 130 -7.88 -9.00 1.48
CA GLY A 130 -8.10 -9.60 0.17
C GLY A 130 -9.40 -9.09 -0.41
#